data_AF-A0AAW2VIP1-F1
#
_entry.id   AF-A0AAW2VIP1-F1
#
_cell.length_a   1.000
_cell.length_b   1.000
_cell.length_c   1.000
_cell.angle_alpha   90.00
_cell.angle_beta   90.00
_cell.angle_gamma   90.00
#
_symmetry.space_group_name_H-M   'P 1'
#
loop_
_entity.id
_entity.type
_entity.pdbx_description
1 polymer ?
#
loop_
_entity_poly.entity_id
_entity_poly.type
_entity_poly.pdbx_seq_one_letter_code
_entity_poly.pdbx_strand_id
1 'polypeptide(L)'
;MLLNKSAEIVTMLSGLPAETSIERFVTIGAYSLLRSCTIEPECIIGKHSILMEGSLVETHSILEAGSVLPPGRRIPSGELWAGNPAKFVRSLSHEEILEIPKLAVAINDLSRTHFSEFLPYSTVYWKLRR
;
A
#
# COMPACT_ATOMS: atom_id res chain seq x y z
N MET A 1 8.14 33.52 -3.49
CA MET A 1 6.94 33.86 -4.27
C MET A 1 6.43 32.56 -4.86
N LEU A 2 5.37 32.05 -4.25
CA LEU A 2 4.80 30.72 -4.43
C LEU A 2 3.98 30.63 -5.73
N LEU A 3 3.74 29.39 -6.15
CA LEU A 3 2.65 28.91 -7.01
C LEU A 3 2.83 29.11 -8.52
N ASN A 4 3.22 28.03 -9.20
CA ASN A 4 2.38 27.38 -10.23
C ASN A 4 3.17 26.23 -10.89
N LYS A 5 3.22 25.08 -10.21
CA LYS A 5 3.17 23.81 -10.92
C LYS A 5 1.74 23.34 -10.78
N SER A 6 0.88 23.83 -11.68
CA SER A 6 -0.38 23.21 -12.01
C SER A 6 -0.06 21.82 -12.55
N ALA A 7 0.10 20.85 -11.65
CA ALA A 7 -0.02 19.46 -11.98
C ALA A 7 -1.41 19.33 -12.61
N GLU A 8 -1.47 18.92 -13.88
CA GLU A 8 -2.70 18.37 -14.44
C GLU A 8 -3.05 17.18 -13.56
N ILE A 9 -3.91 17.40 -12.56
CA ILE A 9 -4.45 16.32 -11.75
C ILE A 9 -5.31 15.54 -12.73
N VAL A 10 -4.75 14.46 -13.28
CA VAL A 10 -5.50 13.49 -14.06
C VAL A 10 -6.65 13.08 -13.14
N THR A 11 -7.84 13.56 -13.46
CA THR A 11 -9.01 13.39 -12.61
C THR A 11 -9.84 12.29 -13.25
N MET A 12 -10.18 11.25 -12.49
CA MET A 12 -11.07 10.20 -12.98
C MET A 12 -12.45 10.79 -13.29
N LEU A 13 -13.29 10.07 -14.05
CA LEU A 13 -14.69 10.46 -14.29
C LEU A 13 -15.46 10.72 -12.97
N SER A 14 -14.99 10.15 -11.86
CA SER A 14 -15.47 10.32 -10.50
C SER A 14 -15.05 11.63 -9.79
N GLY A 15 -14.22 12.49 -10.40
CA GLY A 15 -13.76 13.74 -9.79
C GLY A 15 -12.62 13.56 -8.77
N LEU A 16 -12.11 12.33 -8.61
CA LEU A 16 -11.06 11.97 -7.65
C LEU A 16 -9.68 11.95 -8.33
N PRO A 17 -8.59 12.26 -7.58
CA PRO A 17 -7.23 12.26 -8.13
C PRO A 17 -6.87 10.86 -8.61
N ALA A 18 -6.47 10.72 -9.88
CA ALA A 18 -6.11 9.47 -10.54
C ALA A 18 -4.66 9.02 -10.23
N GLU A 19 -4.20 9.22 -9.01
CA GLU A 19 -2.84 8.87 -8.58
C GLU A 19 -2.88 7.81 -7.49
N THR A 20 -1.89 6.92 -7.50
CA THR A 20 -1.67 5.96 -6.41
C THR A 20 -0.35 6.28 -5.75
N SER A 21 -0.41 6.74 -4.50
CA SER A 21 0.79 7.02 -3.69
C SER A 21 0.94 5.98 -2.60
N ILE A 22 2.14 5.41 -2.50
CA ILE A 22 2.54 4.48 -1.45
C ILE A 22 3.75 5.10 -0.76
N GLU A 23 3.55 5.53 0.49
CA GLU A 23 4.57 6.19 1.29
C GLU A 23 5.54 5.20 1.97
N ARG A 24 6.41 5.74 2.84
CA ARG A 24 7.48 4.98 3.52
C ARG A 24 6.91 3.93 4.47
N PHE A 25 7.60 2.78 4.54
CA PHE A 25 7.28 1.69 5.48
C PHE A 25 5.85 1.13 5.36
N VAL A 26 5.27 1.21 4.16
CA VAL A 26 3.98 0.58 3.88
C VAL A 26 4.18 -0.88 3.51
N THR A 27 3.44 -1.77 4.16
CA THR A 27 3.43 -3.20 3.87
C THR A 27 2.16 -3.57 3.13
N ILE A 28 2.29 -4.00 1.87
CA ILE A 28 1.16 -4.44 1.05
C ILE A 28 1.09 -5.96 1.05
N GLY A 29 -0.05 -6.50 1.50
CA GLY A 29 -0.31 -7.93 1.54
C GLY A 29 -0.42 -8.55 0.15
N ALA A 30 -0.15 -9.85 0.06
CA ALA A 30 -0.30 -10.61 -1.18
C ALA A 30 -1.73 -10.51 -1.75
N TYR A 31 -1.82 -10.44 -3.08
CA TYR A 31 -3.09 -10.32 -3.82
C TYR A 31 -3.93 -9.08 -3.48
N SER A 32 -3.30 -7.98 -3.07
CA SER A 32 -4.01 -6.72 -2.88
C SER A 32 -4.26 -6.01 -4.20
N LEU A 33 -5.43 -5.40 -4.35
CA LEU A 33 -5.81 -4.59 -5.51
C LEU A 33 -5.88 -3.12 -5.08
N LEU A 34 -5.02 -2.29 -5.68
CA LEU A 34 -4.97 -0.85 -5.42
C LEU A 34 -5.44 -0.10 -6.65
N ARG A 35 -6.41 0.79 -6.47
CA ARG A 35 -6.92 1.64 -7.54
C ARG A 35 -7.04 3.07 -7.06
N SER A 36 -6.11 3.93 -7.51
CA SER A 36 -6.19 5.38 -7.30
C SER A 36 -6.33 5.76 -5.83
N CYS A 37 -5.43 5.23 -4.99
CA CYS A 37 -5.48 5.38 -3.54
C CYS A 37 -4.22 6.02 -2.98
N THR A 38 -4.37 6.75 -1.88
CA THR A 38 -3.24 7.33 -1.14
C THR A 38 -3.05 6.56 0.15
N ILE A 39 -1.85 6.01 0.34
CA ILE A 39 -1.48 5.28 1.55
C ILE A 39 -0.34 6.03 2.22
N GLU A 40 -0.62 6.57 3.39
CA GLU A 40 0.32 7.30 4.24
C GLU A 40 1.39 6.39 4.86
N PRO A 41 2.48 6.95 5.44
CA PRO A 41 3.57 6.13 5.93
C PRO A 41 3.15 5.22 7.09
N GLU A 42 3.87 4.11 7.22
CA GLU A 42 3.69 3.12 8.30
C GLU A 42 2.28 2.52 8.33
N CYS A 43 1.76 2.10 7.17
CA CYS A 43 0.49 1.39 7.07
C CYS A 43 0.70 -0.10 6.75
N ILE A 44 -0.22 -0.95 7.21
CA ILE A 44 -0.28 -2.36 6.83
C ILE A 44 -1.58 -2.62 6.08
N ILE A 45 -1.48 -3.07 4.84
CA ILE A 45 -2.59 -3.56 4.04
C ILE A 45 -2.58 -5.09 4.08
N GLY A 46 -3.64 -5.69 4.60
CA GLY A 46 -3.78 -7.13 4.71
C GLY A 46 -3.80 -7.82 3.35
N LYS A 47 -3.58 -9.14 3.34
CA LYS A 47 -3.66 -9.96 2.13
C LYS A 47 -5.08 -9.91 1.54
N HIS A 48 -5.20 -9.98 0.22
CA HIS A 48 -6.51 -10.01 -0.46
C HIS A 48 -7.37 -8.75 -0.21
N SER A 49 -6.72 -7.62 0.10
CA SER A 49 -7.43 -6.35 0.33
C SER A 49 -7.68 -5.61 -0.97
N ILE A 50 -8.78 -4.87 -1.05
CA ILE A 50 -9.17 -4.11 -2.24
C ILE A 50 -9.37 -2.65 -1.83
N LEU A 51 -8.61 -1.74 -2.43
CA LEU A 51 -8.72 -0.30 -2.22
C LEU A 51 -9.24 0.36 -3.49
N MET A 52 -10.39 1.03 -3.36
CA MET A 52 -11.07 1.69 -4.48
C MET A 52 -10.69 3.18 -4.60
N GLU A 53 -11.17 3.80 -5.68
CA GLU A 53 -10.80 5.15 -6.08
C GLU A 53 -10.99 6.19 -4.96
N GLY A 54 -9.98 7.04 -4.75
CA GLY A 54 -9.99 8.12 -3.77
C GLY A 54 -9.98 7.65 -2.32
N SER A 55 -9.67 6.38 -2.06
CA SER A 55 -9.50 5.91 -0.69
C SER A 55 -8.21 6.45 -0.08
N LEU A 56 -8.28 6.95 1.16
CA LEU A 56 -7.14 7.46 1.92
C LEU A 56 -6.92 6.56 3.14
N VAL A 57 -5.72 6.02 3.27
CA VAL A 57 -5.29 5.29 4.46
C VAL A 57 -4.28 6.14 5.19
N GLU A 58 -4.60 6.56 6.41
CA GLU A 58 -3.75 7.45 7.20
C GLU A 58 -2.66 6.71 7.97
N THR A 59 -1.70 7.45 8.50
CA THR A 59 -0.54 6.93 9.24
C THR A 59 -0.90 5.92 10.33
N HIS A 60 -0.05 4.90 10.47
CA HIS A 60 -0.20 3.85 11.49
C HIS A 60 -1.53 3.10 11.40
N SER A 61 -2.14 2.99 10.22
CA SER A 61 -3.40 2.26 10.05
C SER A 61 -3.16 0.82 9.60
N ILE A 62 -4.04 -0.08 10.04
CA ILE A 62 -4.00 -1.49 9.64
C ILE A 62 -5.34 -1.87 9.01
N LEU A 63 -5.27 -2.40 7.79
CA LEU A 63 -6.39 -3.02 7.10
C LEU A 63 -6.26 -4.55 7.21
N GLU A 64 -7.25 -5.23 7.76
CA GLU A 64 -7.24 -6.67 7.93
C GLU A 64 -7.34 -7.40 6.58
N ALA A 65 -6.92 -8.66 6.52
CA ALA A 65 -6.99 -9.47 5.32
C ALA A 65 -8.43 -9.63 4.80
N GLY A 66 -8.60 -9.60 3.47
CA GLY A 66 -9.90 -9.74 2.81
C GLY A 66 -10.80 -8.50 2.92
N SER A 67 -10.26 -7.37 3.35
CA SER A 67 -11.05 -6.15 3.53
C SER A 67 -11.18 -5.33 2.24
N VAL A 68 -12.35 -4.73 2.04
CA VAL A 68 -12.65 -3.94 0.84
C VAL A 68 -12.98 -2.51 1.24
N LEU A 69 -12.13 -1.56 0.86
CA LEU A 69 -12.30 -0.14 1.14
C LEU A 69 -13.09 0.52 0.00
N PRO A 70 -14.32 1.00 0.24
CA PRO A 70 -15.16 1.62 -0.79
C PRO A 70 -14.57 2.97 -1.27
N PRO A 71 -15.05 3.51 -2.40
CA PRO A 71 -14.43 4.68 -3.00
C PRO A 71 -14.69 5.92 -2.15
N GLY A 72 -13.68 6.79 -2.04
CA GLY A 72 -13.71 7.99 -1.18
C GLY A 72 -13.70 7.71 0.32
N ARG A 73 -13.48 6.47 0.76
CA ARG A 73 -13.43 6.12 2.18
C ARG A 73 -12.05 6.43 2.75
N ARG A 74 -12.04 7.06 3.93
CA ARG A 74 -10.84 7.35 4.72
C ARG A 74 -10.75 6.42 5.92
N ILE A 75 -9.57 5.84 6.14
CA ILE A 75 -9.19 5.13 7.37
C ILE A 75 -8.40 6.13 8.23
N PRO A 76 -8.91 6.51 9.41
CA PRO A 76 -8.20 7.38 10.36
C PRO A 76 -6.92 6.76 10.92
N SER A 77 -5.97 7.61 11.32
CA SER A 77 -4.70 7.19 11.89
C SER A 77 -4.84 6.29 13.13
N GLY A 78 -4.03 5.24 13.21
CA GLY A 78 -4.00 4.37 14.39
C GLY A 78 -5.23 3.46 14.54
N GLU A 79 -6.00 3.25 13.48
CA GLU A 79 -7.18 2.38 13.50
C GLU A 79 -6.97 1.06 12.76
N LEU A 80 -7.64 0.02 13.26
CA LEU A 80 -7.78 -1.27 12.61
C LEU A 80 -9.15 -1.38 11.95
N TRP A 81 -9.14 -1.63 10.64
CA TRP A 81 -10.34 -1.77 9.82
C TRP A 81 -10.42 -3.17 9.22
N ALA A 82 -11.64 -3.72 9.16
CA ALA A 82 -11.86 -5.06 8.62
C ALA A 82 -13.20 -5.20 7.88
N GLY A 83 -13.26 -6.18 6.98
CA GLY A 83 -14.50 -6.65 6.36
C GLY A 83 -14.75 -6.12 4.94
N ASN A 84 -15.82 -6.62 4.34
CA ASN A 84 -16.27 -6.26 2.99
C ASN A 84 -17.75 -5.84 3.04
N PRO A 85 -18.07 -4.54 3.11
CA PRO A 85 -17.17 -3.37 3.08
C PRO A 85 -16.44 -3.14 4.41
N ALA A 86 -15.27 -2.52 4.36
CA ALA A 86 -14.39 -2.28 5.50
C ALA A 86 -15.06 -1.37 6.54
N LYS A 87 -15.04 -1.80 7.79
CA LYS A 87 -15.58 -1.10 8.95
C LYS A 87 -14.51 -0.99 10.03
N PHE A 88 -14.64 0.06 10.85
CA PHE A 88 -13.86 0.21 12.06
C PHE A 88 -14.08 -0.99 13.00
N VAL A 89 -12.99 -1.57 13.49
CA VAL A 89 -13.02 -2.66 14.47
C VAL A 89 -12.59 -2.15 15.82
N ARG A 90 -11.39 -1.56 15.88
CA ARG A 90 -10.76 -1.06 17.10
C ARG A 90 -9.62 -0.10 16.78
N SER A 91 -9.19 0.64 17.80
CA SER A 91 -7.92 1.38 17.76
C SER A 91 -6.74 0.44 18.01
N LEU A 92 -5.58 0.79 17.46
CA LEU A 92 -4.33 0.06 17.60
C LEU A 92 -3.66 0.37 18.93
N SER A 93 -2.96 -0.62 19.48
CA SER A 93 -2.10 -0.41 20.65
C SER A 93 -0.78 0.24 20.24
N HIS A 94 -0.08 0.86 21.20
CA HIS A 94 1.25 1.43 20.95
C HIS A 94 2.27 0.36 20.55
N GLU A 95 2.11 -0.87 21.05
CA GLU A 95 2.99 -1.99 20.72
C GLU A 95 2.81 -2.38 19.23
N GLU A 96 1.56 -2.45 18.75
CA GLU A 96 1.26 -2.75 17.35
C GLU A 96 1.82 -1.68 16.41
N ILE A 97 1.68 -0.40 16.77
CA ILE A 97 2.21 0.71 15.99
C ILE A 97 3.74 0.60 15.85
N LEU A 98 4.44 0.24 16.93
CA LEU A 98 5.90 0.03 16.92
C LEU A 98 6.34 -1.21 16.14
N GLU A 99 5.44 -2.18 15.92
CA GLU A 99 5.72 -3.38 15.14
C GLU A 99 5.63 -3.15 13.63
N ILE A 100 4.82 -2.18 13.16
CA ILE A 100 4.67 -1.85 11.73
C ILE A 100 6.02 -1.63 11.02
N PRO A 101 6.91 -0.72 11.49
CA PRO A 101 8.18 -0.51 10.82
C PRO A 101 9.11 -1.74 10.92
N LYS A 102 9.03 -2.51 12.01
CA LYS A 102 9.85 -3.74 12.17
C LYS A 102 9.48 -4.77 11.10
N LEU A 103 8.19 -4.94 10.82
CA LEU A 103 7.71 -5.82 9.77
C LEU A 103 8.22 -5.39 8.39
N ALA A 104 8.15 -4.09 8.09
CA ALA A 104 8.62 -3.54 6.82
C ALA A 104 10.12 -3.78 6.61
N VAL A 105 10.94 -3.62 7.66
CA VAL A 105 12.39 -3.90 7.61
C VAL A 105 12.64 -5.40 7.40
N ALA A 106 11.91 -6.27 8.11
CA ALA A 106 12.05 -7.72 7.95
C ALA A 106 11.74 -8.19 6.52
N ILE A 107 10.69 -7.65 5.89
CA ILE A 107 10.34 -7.94 4.49
C ILE A 107 11.42 -7.41 3.55
N ASN A 108 11.98 -6.24 3.83
CA ASN A 108 13.08 -5.68 3.05
C ASN A 108 14.35 -6.55 3.14
N ASP A 109 14.65 -7.12 4.30
CA ASP A 109 15.79 -8.04 4.45
C ASP A 109 15.57 -9.34 3.66
N LEU A 110 14.36 -9.91 3.71
CA LEU A 110 14.00 -11.06 2.87
C LEU A 110 14.11 -10.73 1.38
N SER A 111 13.65 -9.54 0.98
CA SER A 111 13.78 -9.03 -0.40
C SER A 111 15.24 -8.95 -0.82
N ARG A 112 16.15 -8.50 0.05
CA ARG A 112 17.60 -8.48 -0.21
C ARG A 112 18.18 -9.87 -0.41
N THR A 113 17.77 -10.85 0.40
CA THR A 113 18.21 -12.24 0.22
C THR A 113 17.80 -12.76 -1.15
N HIS A 114 16.53 -12.62 -1.53
CA HIS A 114 16.08 -13.03 -2.86
C HIS A 114 16.76 -12.25 -3.98
N PHE A 115 16.95 -10.94 -3.82
CA PHE A 115 17.66 -10.13 -4.80
C PHE A 115 19.09 -10.65 -5.06
N SER A 116 19.78 -11.16 -4.04
CA SER A 116 21.13 -11.73 -4.19
C SER A 116 21.17 -13.05 -4.98
N GLU A 117 20.05 -13.76 -5.08
CA GLU A 117 19.94 -14.98 -5.89
C GLU A 117 19.83 -14.66 -7.39
N PHE A 118 19.41 -13.43 -7.74
CA PHE A 118 19.26 -13.01 -9.12
C PHE A 118 20.51 -12.30 -9.64
N LEU A 119 20.94 -12.72 -10.82
CA LEU A 119 21.98 -12.06 -11.59
C LEU A 119 21.39 -10.85 -12.33
N PRO A 120 22.20 -9.82 -12.65
CA PRO A 120 21.74 -8.65 -13.41
C PRO A 120 21.27 -8.99 -14.83
N TYR A 121 21.76 -10.09 -15.42
CA TYR A 121 21.35 -10.58 -16.73
C TYR A 121 20.87 -12.02 -16.64
N SER A 122 19.78 -12.34 -17.33
CA SER A 122 19.28 -13.71 -17.41
C SER A 122 20.09 -14.54 -18.41
N THR A 123 20.17 -15.85 -18.20
CA THR A 123 20.87 -16.79 -19.10
C THR A 123 20.00 -17.24 -20.29
N VAL A 124 18.86 -16.59 -20.53
CA VAL A 124 17.86 -16.99 -21.54
C VAL A 124 18.42 -16.89 -22.96
N TYR A 125 19.25 -15.88 -23.25
CA TYR A 125 19.81 -15.68 -24.59
C TYR A 125 20.73 -16.84 -25.04
N TRP A 126 21.39 -17.54 -24.12
CA TRP A 126 22.19 -18.73 -24.45
C TRP A 126 21.32 -19.91 -24.91
N LYS A 127 20.09 -20.01 -24.41
CA LYS A 127 19.15 -21.07 -24.80
C LYS A 127 18.52 -20.82 -26.17
N LEU A 128 18.34 -19.57 -26.57
CA LEU A 128 17.75 -19.20 -27.87
C LEU A 128 18.72 -19.44 -29.06
N ARG A 129 20.02 -19.51 -28.79
CA ARG A 129 21.07 -19.67 -29.81
C ARG A 129 21.38 -21.14 -30.16
N ARG A 130 20.79 -22.09 -29.43
CA ARG A 130 20.88 -23.53 -29.70
C ARG A 130 19.69 -23.98 -30.52
#